data_AF-A0A3E1NQB4-F1
#
_entry.id   AF-A0A3E1NQB4-F1
#
_cell.length_a   1.000
_cell.length_b   1.000
_cell.length_c   1.000
_cell.angle_alpha   90.00
_cell.angle_beta   90.00
_cell.angle_gamma   90.00
#
_symmetry.space_group_name_H-M   'P 1'
#
loop_
_entity.id
_entity.type
_entity.pdbx_description
1 polymer ?
#
loop_
_entity_poly.entity_id
_entity_poly.type
_entity_poly.pdbx_seq_one_letter_code
_entity_poly.pdbx_strand_id
1 'polypeptide(L)'
;MNQDNQIHTMVVEPVIEAFNNWNQPWTFFDEVYHHPALSAGDRQWFAMVWHTAMDEKNWKHAALVDCVAETTSALQQAYPLSQAATDAVVNAAAYQWK
;
A
#
# COMPACT_ATOMS: atom_id res chain seq x y z
N MET A 1 -11.55 10.68 -11.24
CA MET A 1 -10.13 10.60 -10.81
C MET A 1 -9.49 11.96 -11.02
N ASN A 2 -8.89 12.54 -9.97
CA ASN A 2 -8.20 13.83 -10.06
C ASN A 2 -6.83 13.64 -10.74
N GLN A 3 -6.40 14.61 -11.56
CA GLN A 3 -5.07 14.59 -12.22
C GLN A 3 -3.92 14.48 -11.20
N ASP A 4 -4.08 15.09 -10.01
CA ASP A 4 -3.09 15.06 -8.93
C ASP A 4 -2.81 13.64 -8.41
N ASN A 5 -3.84 12.78 -8.34
CA ASN A 5 -3.66 11.39 -7.90
C ASN A 5 -2.84 10.58 -8.92
N GLN A 6 -2.96 10.85 -10.22
CA GLN A 6 -2.18 10.14 -11.23
C GLN A 6 -0.69 10.51 -11.17
N ILE A 7 -0.37 11.75 -10.83
CA ILE A 7 1.02 12.21 -10.70
C ILE A 7 1.70 11.49 -9.53
N HIS A 8 1.04 11.43 -8.36
CA HIS A 8 1.57 10.73 -7.20
C HIS A 8 1.77 9.24 -7.47
N THR A 9 0.81 8.59 -8.13
CA THR A 9 0.91 7.16 -8.48
C THR A 9 2.14 6.88 -9.34
N MET A 10 2.44 7.69 -10.35
CA MET A 10 3.60 7.48 -11.24
C MET A 10 4.95 7.50 -10.50
N VAL A 11 5.05 8.17 -9.36
CA VAL A 11 6.28 8.29 -8.57
C VAL A 11 6.32 7.28 -7.42
N VAL A 12 5.19 7.08 -6.74
CA VAL A 12 5.09 6.19 -5.57
C VAL A 12 5.09 4.72 -5.96
N GLU A 13 4.42 4.36 -7.06
CA GLU A 13 4.24 2.97 -7.49
C GLU A 13 5.58 2.25 -7.75
N PRO A 14 6.55 2.82 -8.49
CA PRO A 14 7.86 2.19 -8.67
C PRO A 14 8.63 2.00 -7.36
N VAL A 15 8.43 2.87 -6.36
CA VAL A 15 9.08 2.75 -5.04
C VAL A 15 8.45 1.60 -4.25
N ILE A 16 7.13 1.46 -4.27
CA ILE A 16 6.42 0.33 -3.67
C ILE A 16 6.90 -0.98 -4.30
N GLU A 17 6.93 -1.05 -5.63
CA GLU A 17 7.30 -2.26 -6.36
C GLU A 17 8.79 -2.62 -6.21
N ALA A 18 9.65 -1.62 -5.98
CA ALA A 18 11.08 -1.82 -5.75
C ALA A 18 11.41 -2.37 -4.35
N PHE A 19 10.44 -2.39 -3.42
CA PHE A 19 10.67 -2.96 -2.10
C PHE A 19 11.02 -4.45 -2.19
N ASN A 20 12.17 -4.82 -1.63
CA ASN A 20 12.69 -6.18 -1.72
C ASN A 20 12.99 -6.82 -0.35
N ASN A 21 12.86 -6.08 0.75
CA ASN A 21 13.20 -6.53 2.10
C ASN A 21 12.05 -7.36 2.72
N TRP A 22 11.55 -8.36 1.98
CA TRP A 22 10.44 -9.22 2.40
C TRP A 22 10.77 -10.14 3.58
N ASN A 23 12.04 -10.20 4.00
CA ASN A 23 12.45 -10.81 5.26
C ASN A 23 12.08 -9.94 6.47
N GLN A 24 11.82 -8.65 6.26
CA GLN A 24 11.44 -7.67 7.27
C GLN A 24 10.24 -6.84 6.78
N PRO A 25 9.09 -7.47 6.49
CA PRO A 25 7.94 -6.81 5.88
C PRO A 25 7.35 -5.68 6.74
N TRP A 26 7.59 -5.68 8.06
CA TRP A 26 7.19 -4.59 8.96
C TRP A 26 7.91 -3.26 8.66
N THR A 27 9.03 -3.29 7.94
CA THR A 27 9.78 -2.08 7.53
C THR A 27 9.21 -1.41 6.28
N PHE A 28 8.32 -2.10 5.54
CA PHE A 28 7.78 -1.66 4.25
C PHE A 28 7.28 -0.21 4.27
N PHE A 29 6.44 0.15 5.26
CA PHE A 29 5.91 1.49 5.35
C PHE A 29 7.03 2.53 5.53
N ASP A 30 7.98 2.27 6.43
CA ASP A 30 9.07 3.19 6.74
C ASP A 30 10.02 3.38 5.54
N GLU A 31 10.39 2.27 4.89
CA GLU A 31 11.29 2.29 3.72
C GLU A 31 10.66 3.02 2.53
N VAL A 32 9.38 2.77 2.24
CA VAL A 32 8.69 3.45 1.14
C VAL A 32 8.43 4.92 1.51
N TYR A 33 7.94 5.22 2.71
CA TYR A 33 7.60 6.58 3.14
C TYR A 33 8.81 7.51 3.20
N HIS A 34 9.97 7.00 3.63
CA HIS A 34 11.21 7.78 3.71
C HIS A 34 12.06 7.75 2.44
N HIS A 35 11.60 7.09 1.38
CA HIS A 35 12.36 6.98 0.14
C HIS A 35 12.71 8.37 -0.42
N PRO A 36 13.98 8.62 -0.80
CA PRO A 36 14.46 9.96 -1.16
C PRO A 36 13.84 10.52 -2.44
N ALA A 37 13.27 9.67 -3.29
CA ALA A 37 12.56 10.10 -4.51
C ALA A 37 11.16 10.68 -4.24
N LEU A 38 10.60 10.49 -3.03
CA LEU A 38 9.23 10.94 -2.72
C LEU A 38 9.21 12.36 -2.17
N SER A 39 8.42 13.21 -2.81
CA SER A 39 8.07 14.53 -2.29
C SER A 39 7.13 14.44 -1.07
N ALA A 40 6.90 15.55 -0.38
CA ALA A 40 5.94 15.58 0.73
C ALA A 40 4.52 15.17 0.30
N GLY A 41 4.11 15.55 -0.92
CA GLY A 41 2.81 15.16 -1.47
C GLY A 41 2.73 13.66 -1.75
N ASP A 42 3.79 13.07 -2.33
CA ASP A 42 3.87 11.63 -2.59
C ASP A 42 3.80 10.82 -1.29
N ARG A 43 4.48 11.29 -0.24
CA ARG A 43 4.46 10.67 1.10
C ARG A 43 3.07 10.74 1.72
N GLN A 44 2.40 11.89 1.60
CA GLN A 44 1.03 12.04 2.09
C GLN A 44 0.07 11.12 1.33
N TRP A 45 0.20 11.03 0.02
CA TRP A 45 -0.58 10.11 -0.80
C TRP A 45 -0.34 8.65 -0.42
N PHE A 46 0.91 8.24 -0.26
CA PHE A 46 1.27 6.89 0.20
C PHE A 46 0.73 6.60 1.61
N ALA A 47 0.76 7.57 2.52
CA ALA A 47 0.18 7.43 3.85
C ALA A 47 -1.34 7.19 3.81
N MET A 48 -2.06 7.79 2.85
CA MET A 48 -3.48 7.51 2.63
C MET A 48 -3.70 6.07 2.13
N VAL A 49 -2.90 5.62 1.15
CA VAL A 49 -2.92 4.23 0.67
C VAL A 49 -2.70 3.26 1.82
N TRP A 50 -1.66 3.50 2.63
CA TRP A 50 -1.34 2.67 3.79
C TRP A 50 -2.46 2.66 4.83
N HIS A 51 -3.05 3.83 5.12
CA HIS A 51 -4.17 3.93 6.05
C HIS A 51 -5.38 3.11 5.58
N THR A 52 -5.68 3.11 4.27
CA THR A 52 -6.73 2.27 3.70
C THR A 52 -6.39 0.77 3.80
N ALA A 53 -5.13 0.40 3.54
CA ALA A 53 -4.67 -0.97 3.67
C ALA A 53 -4.77 -1.49 5.11
N MET A 54 -4.61 -0.60 6.09
CA MET A 54 -4.71 -0.88 7.53
C MET A 54 -6.13 -0.69 8.11
N ASP A 55 -7.17 -0.49 7.30
CA ASP A 55 -8.55 -0.38 7.84
C ASP A 55 -8.98 -1.73 8.43
N GLU A 56 -9.20 -1.76 9.74
CA GLU A 56 -9.65 -2.92 10.52
C GLU A 56 -10.85 -3.63 9.88
N LYS A 57 -11.73 -2.88 9.19
CA LYS A 57 -12.90 -3.46 8.52
C LYS A 57 -12.56 -4.54 7.50
N ASN A 58 -11.38 -4.48 6.89
CA ASN A 58 -10.89 -5.46 5.92
C ASN A 58 -10.12 -6.63 6.57
N TRP A 59 -9.78 -6.53 7.87
CA TRP A 59 -8.97 -7.53 8.61
C TRP A 59 -9.77 -8.31 9.65
N LYS A 60 -11.10 -8.25 9.58
CA LYS A 60 -12.01 -8.87 10.56
C LYS A 60 -12.35 -10.34 10.30
N HIS A 61 -11.93 -10.90 9.16
CA HIS A 61 -12.26 -12.29 8.81
C HIS A 61 -11.33 -13.28 9.48
N ALA A 62 -11.84 -14.48 9.73
CA ALA A 62 -11.05 -15.56 10.32
C ALA A 62 -10.00 -16.10 9.34
N ALA A 63 -10.29 -16.10 8.04
CA ALA A 63 -9.38 -16.56 7.01
C ALA A 63 -8.59 -15.37 6.43
N LEU A 64 -7.26 -15.45 6.49
CA LEU A 64 -6.37 -14.42 5.96
C LEU A 64 -6.61 -14.12 4.47
N VAL A 65 -6.95 -15.14 3.68
CA VAL A 65 -7.21 -14.99 2.25
C VAL A 65 -8.40 -14.06 1.98
N ASP A 66 -9.42 -14.07 2.84
CA ASP A 66 -10.58 -13.20 2.72
C ASP A 66 -10.21 -11.76 3.09
N CYS A 67 -9.39 -11.56 4.14
CA CYS A 67 -8.88 -10.24 4.51
C CYS A 67 -8.03 -9.62 3.41
N VAL A 68 -7.14 -10.41 2.80
CA VAL A 68 -6.29 -9.99 1.67
C VAL A 68 -7.17 -9.59 0.49
N ALA A 69 -8.17 -10.40 0.12
CA ALA A 69 -9.06 -10.11 -0.99
C ALA A 69 -9.88 -8.83 -0.79
N GLU A 70 -10.44 -8.61 0.41
CA GLU A 70 -11.16 -7.37 0.74
C GLU A 70 -10.25 -6.15 0.69
N THR A 71 -9.05 -6.25 1.26
CA THR A 71 -8.08 -5.15 1.28
C THR A 71 -7.61 -4.80 -0.14
N THR A 72 -7.29 -5.81 -0.96
CA THR A 72 -6.94 -5.62 -2.38
C THR A 72 -8.06 -4.90 -3.12
N SER A 73 -9.31 -5.32 -2.95
CA SER A 73 -10.46 -4.69 -3.60
C SER A 73 -10.64 -3.23 -3.16
N ALA A 74 -10.53 -2.95 -1.86
CA ALA A 74 -10.65 -1.61 -1.31
C ALA A 74 -9.57 -0.66 -1.88
N LEU A 75 -8.33 -1.13 -2.00
CA LEU A 75 -7.24 -0.34 -2.56
C LEU A 75 -7.43 -0.07 -4.05
N GLN A 76 -7.79 -1.07 -4.85
CA GLN A 76 -8.00 -0.91 -6.30
C GLN A 76 -9.20 -0.03 -6.63
N GLN A 77 -10.20 0.03 -5.75
CA GLN A 77 -11.33 0.95 -5.91
C GLN A 77 -10.97 2.40 -5.56
N ALA A 78 -10.10 2.61 -4.58
CA ALA A 78 -9.75 3.93 -4.06
C ALA A 78 -8.57 4.58 -4.79
N TYR A 79 -7.62 3.78 -5.29
CA TYR A 79 -6.36 4.24 -5.84
C TYR A 79 -6.06 3.56 -7.17
N PRO A 80 -5.49 4.28 -8.15
CA PRO A 80 -5.16 3.71 -9.46
C PRO A 80 -3.82 2.95 -9.44
N LEU A 81 -3.60 2.09 -8.43
CA LEU A 81 -2.39 1.28 -8.28
C LEU A 81 -2.40 0.08 -9.24
N SER A 82 -1.23 -0.32 -9.71
CA SER A 82 -1.03 -1.63 -10.33
C SER A 82 -1.39 -2.77 -9.37
N GLN A 83 -1.62 -3.97 -9.93
CA GLN A 83 -1.77 -5.18 -9.12
C GLN A 83 -0.53 -5.46 -8.27
N ALA A 84 0.68 -5.29 -8.85
CA ALA A 84 1.92 -5.58 -8.15
C ALA A 84 2.14 -4.65 -6.94
N ALA A 85 1.87 -3.35 -7.10
CA ALA A 85 1.96 -2.41 -6.00
C ALA A 85 0.88 -2.65 -4.94
N THR A 86 -0.33 -2.99 -5.37
CA THR A 86 -1.41 -3.38 -4.45
C THR A 86 -1.01 -4.60 -3.63
N ASP A 87 -0.50 -5.65 -4.27
CA ASP A 87 -0.08 -6.89 -3.60
C ASP A 87 1.05 -6.60 -2.60
N ALA A 88 2.02 -5.76 -2.95
CA ALA A 88 3.09 -5.36 -2.05
C ALA A 88 2.54 -4.68 -0.77
N VAL A 89 1.64 -3.72 -0.93
CA VAL A 89 0.99 -3.02 0.19
C VAL A 89 0.18 -3.98 1.05
N VAL A 90 -0.65 -4.84 0.44
CA VAL A 90 -1.52 -5.79 1.16
C VAL A 90 -0.70 -6.84 1.89
N ASN A 91 0.37 -7.35 1.28
CA ASN A 91 1.27 -8.30 1.93
C ASN A 91 1.91 -7.68 3.16
N ALA A 92 2.42 -6.45 3.06
CA ALA A 92 2.99 -5.74 4.21
C ALA A 92 1.94 -5.49 5.31
N ALA A 93 0.72 -5.09 4.95
CA ALA A 93 -0.38 -4.91 5.91
C ALA A 93 -0.78 -6.24 6.59
N ALA A 94 -0.82 -7.35 5.86
CA ALA A 94 -1.12 -8.68 6.39
C ALA A 94 -0.16 -9.09 7.52
N TYR A 95 1.10 -8.70 7.43
CA TYR A 95 2.08 -8.97 8.49
C TYR A 95 1.83 -8.17 9.76
N GLN A 96 1.21 -6.99 9.68
CA GLN A 96 0.90 -6.16 10.85
C GLN A 96 -0.32 -6.65 11.63
N TRP A 97 -1.24 -7.35 10.95
CA TRP A 97 -2.47 -7.90 11.53
C TRP A 97 -2.36 -9.37 11.98
N LYS A 98 -1.26 -10.05 11.63
CA LYS A 98 -0.94 -11.40 12.13
C LYS A 98 -0.34 -11.36 13.53
#